data_AF-A0A9X7GT47-F1
#
_entry.id   AF-A0A9X7GT47-F1
#
_cell.length_a   1.000
_cell.length_b   1.000
_cell.length_c   1.000
_cell.angle_alpha   90.00
_cell.angle_beta   90.00
_cell.angle_gamma   90.00
#
_symmetry.space_group_name_H-M   'P 1'
#
loop_
_entity.id
_entity.type
_entity.pdbx_description
1 polymer ?
#
loop_
_entity_poly.entity_id
_entity_poly.type
_entity_poly.pdbx_seq_one_letter_code
_entity_poly.pdbx_strand_id
1 'polypeptide(L)'
;MVMKKAELIQKKIEEGKLSVNEARLLLDLEPIEILLKVACEQRTNAMLEGCKQMHVVKDENEPLLQIVLSDIDSVPLVHYKGKQIDRRLRVAFDWESQSIDKINRTYIHIEHVLADNKRFNTEIIQHNHPIVG
;
A
#
# COMPACT_ATOMS: atom_id res chain seq x y z
N MET A 1 -57.17 -25.41 8.67
CA MET A 1 -56.29 -24.96 7.58
C MET A 1 -54.95 -24.58 8.20
N VAL A 2 -53.90 -25.37 8.01
CA VAL A 2 -52.58 -25.10 8.59
C VAL A 2 -51.92 -24.03 7.72
N MET A 3 -51.71 -22.82 8.25
CA MET A 3 -50.98 -21.78 7.52
C MET A 3 -49.56 -22.26 7.26
N LYS A 4 -49.06 -22.03 6.05
CA LYS A 4 -47.67 -22.40 5.70
C LYS A 4 -46.70 -21.54 6.51
N LYS A 5 -45.56 -22.11 6.90
CA LYS A 5 -44.53 -21.43 7.73
C LYS A 5 -44.18 -20.03 7.20
N ALA A 6 -44.07 -19.86 5.88
CA ALA A 6 -43.80 -18.57 5.24
C ALA A 6 -44.93 -17.54 5.40
N GLU A 7 -46.20 -17.95 5.29
CA GLU A 7 -47.37 -17.07 5.44
C GLU A 7 -47.47 -16.54 6.88
N LEU A 8 -47.16 -17.39 7.86
CA LEU A 8 -47.13 -16.98 9.27
C LEU A 8 -45.98 -16.00 9.55
N ILE A 9 -44.80 -16.23 8.96
CA ILE A 9 -43.65 -15.34 9.09
C ILE A 9 -43.95 -13.98 8.47
N GLN A 10 -44.52 -13.95 7.26
CA GLN A 10 -44.91 -12.71 6.57
C GLN A 10 -45.90 -11.89 7.41
N LYS A 11 -46.97 -12.53 7.92
CA LYS A 11 -47.94 -11.87 8.79
C LYS A 11 -47.28 -11.26 10.04
N LYS A 12 -46.31 -11.94 10.66
CA LYS A 12 -45.58 -11.42 11.83
C LYS A 12 -44.68 -10.23 11.50
N ILE A 13 -44.13 -10.16 10.29
CA ILE A 13 -43.37 -8.99 9.80
C ILE A 13 -44.33 -7.81 9.62
N GLU A 14 -45.49 -8.03 8.98
CA GLU A 14 -46.51 -7.00 8.76
C GLU A 14 -47.09 -6.45 10.08
N GLU A 15 -47.24 -7.31 11.10
CA GLU A 15 -47.63 -6.93 12.46
C GLU A 15 -46.50 -6.27 13.27
N GLY A 16 -45.29 -6.15 12.71
CA GLY A 16 -44.11 -5.57 13.39
C GLY A 16 -43.55 -6.41 14.54
N LYS A 17 -43.99 -7.67 14.67
CA LYS A 17 -43.58 -8.61 15.73
C LYS A 17 -42.30 -9.37 15.40
N LEU A 18 -41.80 -9.23 14.18
CA LEU A 18 -40.63 -9.92 13.68
C LEU A 18 -39.89 -9.02 12.68
N SER A 19 -38.58 -8.88 12.85
CA SER A 19 -37.75 -8.18 11.88
C SER A 19 -37.45 -9.05 10.66
N VAL A 20 -37.09 -8.40 9.56
CA VAL A 20 -36.70 -9.08 8.32
C VAL A 20 -35.49 -10.00 8.53
N ASN A 21 -34.53 -9.62 9.39
CA ASN A 21 -33.36 -10.46 9.68
C ASN A 21 -33.72 -11.70 10.51
N GLU A 22 -34.60 -11.57 11.50
CA GLU A 22 -35.09 -12.71 12.28
C GLU A 22 -35.92 -13.66 11.43
N ALA A 23 -36.75 -13.13 10.53
CA ALA A 23 -37.50 -13.92 9.57
C ALA A 23 -36.60 -14.73 8.63
N ARG A 24 -35.48 -14.15 8.19
CA ARG A 24 -34.50 -14.83 7.35
C ARG A 24 -33.80 -15.96 8.08
N LEU A 25 -33.44 -15.77 9.35
CA LEU A 25 -32.89 -16.85 10.19
C LEU A 25 -33.88 -18.01 10.36
N LEU A 26 -35.18 -17.73 10.53
CA LEU A 26 -36.21 -18.77 10.59
C LEU A 26 -36.41 -19.54 9.28
N LEU A 27 -35.90 -19.00 8.17
CA LEU A 27 -35.87 -19.62 6.85
C LEU A 27 -34.48 -20.18 6.49
N ASP A 28 -33.57 -20.26 7.47
CA ASP A 28 -32.20 -20.74 7.30
C ASP A 28 -31.39 -19.90 6.28
N LEU A 29 -31.71 -18.60 6.19
CA LEU A 29 -31.02 -17.61 5.36
C LEU A 29 -30.21 -16.65 6.23
N GLU A 30 -29.09 -16.16 5.69
CA GLU A 30 -28.28 -15.14 6.37
C GLU A 30 -29.02 -13.80 6.47
N PRO A 31 -28.87 -13.06 7.58
CA PRO A 31 -29.33 -11.68 7.72
C PRO A 31 -28.86 -10.76 6.58
N ILE A 32 -29.68 -9.79 6.21
CA ILE A 32 -29.35 -8.82 5.15
C ILE A 32 -28.12 -8.00 5.53
N GLU A 33 -27.93 -7.70 6.82
CA GLU A 33 -26.78 -6.94 7.30
C GLU A 33 -25.45 -7.66 7.01
N ILE A 34 -25.43 -9.00 7.12
CA ILE A 34 -24.24 -9.80 6.81
C ILE A 34 -23.98 -9.78 5.31
N LEU A 35 -25.02 -9.98 4.49
CA LEU A 35 -24.90 -9.88 3.03
C LEU A 35 -24.42 -8.50 2.57
N LEU A 36 -24.86 -7.43 3.23
CA LEU A 36 -24.43 -6.07 2.92
C LEU A 36 -22.96 -5.85 3.31
N LYS A 37 -22.52 -6.35 4.47
CA LYS A 37 -21.11 -6.32 4.88
C LYS A 37 -20.23 -7.07 3.89
N VAL A 38 -20.60 -8.29 3.51
CA VAL A 38 -19.86 -9.11 2.54
C VAL A 38 -19.81 -8.42 1.17
N ALA A 39 -20.91 -7.83 0.69
CA ALA A 39 -20.93 -7.10 -0.57
C ALA A 39 -20.04 -5.84 -0.52
N CYS A 40 -20.06 -5.10 0.59
CA CYS A 40 -19.18 -3.96 0.81
C CYS A 40 -17.70 -4.39 0.86
N GLU A 41 -17.38 -5.47 1.57
CA GLU A 41 -16.03 -6.03 1.67
C GLU A 41 -15.52 -6.55 0.32
N GLN A 42 -16.36 -7.23 -0.46
CA GLN A 42 -16.04 -7.65 -1.82
C GLN A 42 -15.78 -6.45 -2.73
N ARG A 43 -16.58 -5.39 -2.60
CA ARG A 43 -16.38 -4.14 -3.35
C ARG A 43 -15.08 -3.44 -2.96
N THR A 44 -14.74 -3.40 -1.68
CA THR A 44 -13.46 -2.84 -1.22
C THR A 44 -12.28 -3.66 -1.70
N ASN A 45 -12.38 -4.99 -1.69
CA ASN A 45 -11.33 -5.87 -2.19
C ASN A 45 -11.17 -5.74 -3.70
N ALA A 46 -12.25 -5.64 -4.47
CA ALA A 46 -12.20 -5.38 -5.91
C ALA A 46 -11.59 -4.01 -6.24
N MET A 47 -11.89 -2.96 -5.46
CA MET A 47 -11.21 -1.67 -5.57
C MET A 47 -9.72 -1.78 -5.24
N LEU A 48 -9.36 -2.50 -4.17
CA LEU A 48 -7.97 -2.70 -3.76
C LEU A 48 -7.17 -3.49 -4.81
N GLU A 49 -7.75 -4.54 -5.38
CA GLU A 49 -7.14 -5.32 -6.48
C GLU A 49 -7.04 -4.49 -7.77
N GLY A 50 -8.03 -3.63 -8.05
CA GLY A 50 -7.94 -2.63 -9.12
C GLY A 50 -6.80 -1.64 -8.91
N CYS A 51 -6.56 -1.20 -7.66
CA CYS A 51 -5.42 -0.35 -7.31
C CYS A 51 -4.07 -1.09 -7.36
N LYS A 52 -4.03 -2.39 -7.06
CA LYS A 52 -2.82 -3.22 -7.21
C LYS A 52 -2.49 -3.56 -8.66
N GLN A 53 -3.50 -3.57 -9.54
CA GLN A 53 -3.35 -3.71 -11.00
C GLN A 53 -3.12 -2.38 -11.72
N MET A 54 -3.01 -1.28 -10.98
CA MET A 54 -2.33 -0.10 -11.46
C MET A 54 -0.86 -0.48 -11.63
N HIS A 55 -0.56 -1.05 -12.80
CA HIS A 55 0.76 -1.01 -13.40
C HIS A 55 1.30 0.38 -13.06
N VAL A 56 2.39 0.45 -12.29
CA VAL A 56 3.08 1.71 -12.02
C VAL A 56 3.35 2.27 -13.40
N VAL A 57 2.49 3.19 -13.84
CA VAL A 57 2.75 4.06 -14.97
C VAL A 57 3.97 4.76 -14.46
N LYS A 58 5.12 4.37 -14.99
CA LYS A 58 6.39 4.98 -14.69
C LYS A 58 6.20 6.42 -15.17
N ASP A 59 5.76 7.30 -14.27
CA ASP A 59 5.57 8.69 -14.60
C ASP A 59 6.94 9.14 -15.10
N GLU A 60 7.04 9.58 -16.35
CA GLU A 60 8.32 10.01 -16.90
C GLU A 60 8.87 11.22 -16.11
N ASN A 61 8.03 11.83 -15.27
CA ASN A 61 8.37 12.89 -14.34
C ASN A 61 8.84 12.39 -12.95
N GLU A 62 8.84 11.08 -12.68
CA GLU A 62 9.34 10.59 -11.40
C GLU A 62 10.85 10.88 -11.26
N PRO A 63 11.26 11.62 -10.22
CA PRO A 63 12.66 11.92 -10.00
C PRO A 63 13.46 10.65 -9.75
N LEU A 64 14.69 10.60 -10.28
CA LEU A 64 15.63 9.49 -10.07
C LEU A 64 15.86 9.22 -8.57
N LEU A 65 16.01 10.28 -7.79
CA LEU A 65 16.27 10.24 -6.35
C LEU A 65 15.55 11.39 -5.66
N GLN A 66 14.84 11.09 -4.57
CA GLN A 66 14.33 12.08 -3.61
C GLN A 66 14.87 11.72 -2.22
N ILE A 67 15.48 12.71 -1.57
CA ILE A 67 15.89 12.63 -0.17
C ILE A 67 15.11 13.72 0.56
N VAL A 68 14.26 13.32 1.48
CA VAL A 68 13.41 14.24 2.25
C VAL A 68 13.77 14.12 3.72
N LEU A 69 14.16 15.25 4.31
CA LEU A 69 14.39 15.42 5.74
C LEU A 69 13.24 16.23 6.31
N SER A 70 12.60 15.73 7.37
CA SER A 70 11.57 16.50 8.09
C SER A 70 12.19 17.56 9.00
N ASP A 71 13.41 17.28 9.47
CA ASP A 71 14.22 18.12 10.33
C ASP A 71 15.71 17.81 10.09
N ILE A 72 16.63 18.70 10.49
CA ILE A 72 18.07 18.55 10.26
C ILE A 72 18.64 17.25 10.86
N ASP A 73 18.10 16.78 11.98
CA ASP A 73 18.55 15.57 12.68
C ASP A 73 17.68 14.34 12.40
N SER A 74 16.70 14.46 11.48
CA SER A 74 15.78 13.36 11.16
C SER A 74 16.41 12.28 10.29
N VAL A 75 15.90 11.05 10.40
CA VAL A 75 16.24 9.97 9.47
C VAL A 75 15.58 10.27 8.12
N PRO A 76 16.35 10.36 7.00
CA PRO A 76 15.77 10.72 5.72
C PRO A 76 14.82 9.65 5.17
N LEU A 77 13.72 10.12 4.58
CA LEU A 77 12.92 9.34 3.63
C LEU A 77 13.64 9.37 2.29
N VAL A 78 13.93 8.19 1.73
CA VAL A 78 14.65 8.06 0.47
C VAL A 78 13.78 7.32 -0.53
N HIS A 79 13.51 7.94 -1.67
CA HIS A 79 12.89 7.29 -2.82
C HIS A 79 13.90 7.23 -3.96
N TYR A 80 14.06 6.06 -4.56
CA TYR A 80 14.91 5.85 -5.71
C TYR A 80 14.12 5.19 -6.83
N LYS A 81 14.07 5.82 -8.01
CA LYS A 81 13.24 5.40 -9.15
C LYS A 81 11.79 5.10 -8.74
N GLY A 82 11.19 6.02 -7.98
CA GLY A 82 9.81 5.92 -7.49
C GLY A 82 9.59 4.99 -6.29
N LYS A 83 10.59 4.20 -5.87
CA LYS A 83 10.44 3.23 -4.78
C LYS A 83 11.08 3.74 -3.49
N GLN A 84 10.34 3.70 -2.39
CA GLN A 84 10.88 3.98 -1.06
C GLN A 84 11.92 2.90 -0.69
N ILE A 85 13.08 3.35 -0.22
CA ILE A 85 14.13 2.49 0.32
C ILE A 85 13.98 2.48 1.83
N ASP A 86 13.60 1.33 2.39
CA ASP A 86 13.52 1.14 3.84
C ASP A 86 14.83 0.62 4.45
N ARG A 87 14.93 0.62 5.79
CA ARG A 87 16.09 0.12 6.54
C ARG A 87 17.45 0.63 6.01
N ARG A 88 17.53 1.95 5.81
CA ARG A 88 18.74 2.62 5.33
C ARG A 88 19.81 2.60 6.42
N LEU A 89 21.03 2.29 6.05
CA LEU A 89 22.20 2.36 6.93
C LEU A 89 23.00 3.63 6.67
N ARG A 90 23.20 3.96 5.38
CA ARG A 90 23.95 5.15 4.97
C ARG A 90 23.36 5.73 3.70
N VAL A 91 23.21 7.04 3.69
CA VAL A 91 22.77 7.81 2.51
C VAL A 91 23.75 8.96 2.34
N ALA A 92 24.43 9.02 1.21
CA ALA A 92 25.33 10.10 0.84
C ALA A 92 24.96 10.63 -0.54
N PHE A 93 24.84 11.95 -0.62
CA PHE A 93 24.66 12.70 -1.85
C PHE A 93 25.71 13.80 -1.85
N ASP A 94 26.60 13.77 -2.83
CA ASP A 94 27.62 14.78 -3.02
C ASP A 94 27.51 15.33 -4.44
N TRP A 95 27.62 16.65 -4.56
CA TRP A 95 27.50 17.36 -5.81
C TRP A 95 28.39 18.60 -5.79
N GLU A 96 29.16 18.76 -6.86
CA GLU A 96 30.00 19.94 -7.10
C GLU A 96 29.50 20.66 -8.36
N SER A 97 29.48 21.99 -8.34
CA SER A 97 29.25 22.79 -9.56
C SER A 97 30.33 22.50 -10.60
N GLN A 98 29.96 22.45 -11.88
CA GLN A 98 30.92 22.19 -12.96
C GLN A 98 32.06 23.22 -12.97
N SER A 99 33.29 22.72 -12.97
CA SER A 99 34.48 23.47 -13.40
C SER A 99 34.93 22.96 -14.77
N ILE A 100 35.70 23.76 -15.51
CA ILE A 100 36.18 23.44 -16.86
C ILE A 100 36.81 22.03 -16.94
N ASP A 101 37.45 21.56 -15.87
CA ASP A 101 38.14 20.27 -15.82
C ASP A 101 37.38 19.14 -15.09
N LYS A 102 36.16 19.38 -14.61
CA LYS A 102 35.38 18.40 -13.81
C LYS A 102 33.98 18.21 -14.38
N ILE A 103 33.80 17.15 -15.15
CA ILE A 103 32.50 16.74 -15.71
C ILE A 103 31.85 15.69 -14.77
N ASN A 104 30.57 15.92 -14.41
CA ASN A 104 29.63 14.95 -13.84
C ASN A 104 30.06 14.22 -12.54
N ARG A 105 30.29 14.96 -11.45
CA ARG A 105 30.62 14.40 -10.12
C ARG A 105 29.41 14.25 -9.18
N THR A 106 28.18 14.14 -9.67
CA THR A 106 27.06 13.81 -8.78
C THR A 106 27.26 12.39 -8.24
N TYR A 107 27.74 12.28 -7.00
CA TYR A 107 27.95 11.03 -6.32
C TYR A 107 26.73 10.69 -5.47
N ILE A 108 26.21 9.49 -5.67
CA ILE A 108 25.07 8.96 -4.92
C ILE A 108 25.52 7.63 -4.32
N HIS A 109 25.31 7.44 -3.02
CA HIS A 109 25.53 6.18 -2.34
C HIS A 109 24.42 5.94 -1.32
N ILE A 110 23.71 4.83 -1.48
CA ILE A 110 22.62 4.40 -0.60
C ILE A 110 22.89 2.96 -0.20
N GLU A 111 23.18 2.74 1.08
CA GLU A 111 23.32 1.43 1.69
C GLU A 111 22.08 1.11 2.52
N HIS A 112 21.51 -0.08 2.32
CA HIS A 112 20.31 -0.52 3.04
C HIS A 112 20.30 -2.02 3.30
N VAL A 113 19.47 -2.46 4.26
CA VAL A 113 19.27 -3.88 4.56
C VAL A 113 18.01 -4.38 3.87
N LEU A 114 18.07 -5.54 3.21
CA LEU A 114 16.88 -6.18 2.66
C LEU A 114 15.91 -6.61 3.75
N ALA A 115 14.62 -6.53 3.46
CA ALA A 115 13.55 -6.88 4.40
C ALA A 115 13.64 -8.35 4.88
N ASP A 116 14.05 -9.26 3.99
CA ASP A 116 13.95 -10.72 4.16
C ASP A 116 15.24 -11.41 4.63
N ASN A 117 16.26 -10.63 5.01
CA ASN A 117 17.60 -11.15 5.23
C ASN A 117 17.76 -11.82 6.61
N LYS A 118 17.66 -13.17 6.64
CA LYS A 118 18.06 -14.04 7.78
C LYS A 118 19.55 -13.96 8.14
N ARG A 119 20.37 -13.37 7.27
CA ARG A 119 21.78 -13.03 7.49
C ARG A 119 21.94 -11.57 7.09
N PHE A 120 22.49 -10.73 7.96
CA PHE A 120 22.60 -9.27 7.87
C PHE A 120 23.38 -8.75 6.64
N ASN A 121 23.00 -9.13 5.42
CA ASN A 121 23.62 -8.65 4.20
C ASN A 121 23.02 -7.28 3.84
N THR A 122 23.88 -6.37 3.38
CA THR A 122 23.52 -5.03 2.90
C THR A 122 23.54 -4.98 1.38
N GLU A 123 22.69 -4.13 0.80
CA GLU A 123 22.71 -3.78 -0.62
C GLU A 123 23.14 -2.33 -0.78
N ILE A 124 23.83 -2.05 -1.89
CA ILE A 124 24.37 -0.74 -2.20
C ILE A 124 23.87 -0.29 -3.57
N ILE A 125 23.21 0.87 -3.61
CA ILE A 125 22.92 1.62 -4.82
C ILE A 125 23.95 2.74 -4.93
N GLN A 126 24.71 2.77 -6.02
CA GLN A 126 25.82 3.72 -6.19
C GLN A 126 25.91 4.27 -7.60
N HIS A 127 26.18 5.57 -7.72
CA HIS A 127 26.42 6.28 -8.98
C HIS A 127 27.66 7.14 -8.92
N ASN A 128 28.41 7.22 -10.04
CA ASN A 128 29.59 8.07 -10.22
C ASN A 128 30.55 8.05 -9.02
N HIS A 129 30.90 6.85 -8.54
CA HIS A 129 31.82 6.69 -7.42
C HIS A 129 33.11 7.48 -7.68
N PRO A 130 33.57 8.32 -6.74
CA PRO A 130 34.82 9.04 -6.90
C PRO A 130 35.94 8.05 -7.13
N ILE A 131 36.57 8.12 -8.30
CA ILE A 131 37.84 7.44 -8.52
C ILE A 131 38.85 8.26 -7.73
N VAL A 132 39.29 7.73 -6.60
CA VAL A 132 40.37 8.32 -5.80
C VAL A 132 41.61 8.31 -6.69
N GLY A 133 42.04 9.50 -7.11
CA GLY A 133 43.27 9.74 -7.87
C GLY A 133 44.34 10.30 -6.96
#